data_AF-A0A7C0VML5-F1
#
_entry.id   AF-A0A7C0VML5-F1
#
_cell.length_a   1.000
_cell.length_b   1.000
_cell.length_c   1.000
_cell.angle_alpha   90.00
_cell.angle_beta   90.00
_cell.angle_gamma   90.00
#
_symmetry.space_group_name_H-M   'P 1'
#
loop_
_entity.id
_entity.type
_entity.pdbx_description
1 polymer ?
#
loop_
_entity_poly.entity_id
_entity_poly.type
_entity_poly.pdbx_seq_one_letter_code
_entity_poly.pdbx_strand_id
1 'polypeptide(L)'
;MKMGPGLFWGILFLLIGISLLIKVVFRLDVPVVRIVIGLVLILLGVRMLVGGPWFFRGEPEENEVIFAEKFFTGKEINREEYSVVFGKATFDFTDLDSLSLPKHVKISTVFGSTTIFLSREVPVKIKGESVFAGVRLPGGSTAVFGSTSYESEGFDPVRPYLGIQSEVVFGGVNIVYRE
;
A
#
# COMPACT_ATOMS: atom_id res chain seq x y z
N MET A 1 17.06 -7.80 16.89
CA MET A 1 17.06 -7.15 18.23
C MET A 1 15.98 -6.09 18.23
N LYS A 2 14.87 -6.29 18.96
CA LYS A 2 13.84 -5.25 19.11
C LYS A 2 14.47 -4.10 19.88
N MET A 3 14.67 -2.95 19.23
CA MET A 3 15.11 -1.74 19.94
C MET A 3 13.99 -1.37 20.92
N GLY A 4 14.24 -1.57 22.22
CA GLY A 4 13.27 -1.22 23.24
C GLY A 4 12.93 0.27 23.18
N PRO A 5 11.71 0.68 23.59
CA PRO A 5 11.31 2.09 23.62
C PRO A 5 12.33 3.00 24.32
N GLY A 6 13.03 2.49 25.35
CA GLY A 6 14.09 3.21 26.04
C GLY A 6 15.30 3.57 25.18
N LEU A 7 15.66 2.74 24.20
CA LEU A 7 16.77 3.04 23.28
C LEU A 7 16.38 4.17 22.32
N PHE A 8 15.14 4.15 21.83
CA PHE A 8 14.61 5.23 20.98
C PHE A 8 14.61 6.57 21.73
N TRP A 9 14.02 6.61 22.93
CA TRP A 9 13.98 7.82 23.75
C TRP A 9 15.37 8.27 24.19
N GLY A 10 16.27 7.34 24.52
CA GLY A 10 17.66 7.66 24.88
C GLY A 10 18.43 8.34 23.76
N ILE A 11 18.37 7.79 22.53
CA ILE A 11 19.00 8.40 21.36
C ILE A 11 18.40 9.78 21.07
N LEU A 12 17.07 9.92 21.19
CA LEU A 12 16.40 11.19 20.95
C LEU A 12 16.87 12.27 21.93
N PHE A 13 16.89 11.99 23.23
CA PHE A 13 17.34 12.95 24.24
C PHE A 13 18.83 13.26 24.14
N LEU A 14 19.65 12.28 23.76
CA LEU A 14 21.08 12.49 23.49
C LEU A 14 21.28 13.49 22.33
N LEU A 15 20.55 13.33 21.23
CA LEU A 15 20.63 14.23 20.07
C LEU A 15 20.17 15.65 20.41
N ILE A 16 19.10 15.79 21.22
CA ILE A 16 18.62 17.09 21.71
C ILE A 16 19.69 17.75 22.59
N GLY A 17 20.30 17.00 23.50
CA GLY A 17 21.37 17.51 24.38
C GLY A 17 22.58 18.01 23.61
N ILE A 18 23.05 17.24 22.63
CA ILE A 18 24.15 17.63 21.74
C ILE A 18 23.79 18.90 20.95
N SER A 19 22.57 18.98 20.43
CA SER A 19 22.10 20.16 19.69
C SER A 19 22.11 21.43 20.55
N LEU A 20 21.78 21.31 21.84
CA LEU A 20 21.76 22.44 22.77
C LEU A 20 23.18 22.91 23.13
N LEU A 21 24.12 21.97 23.33
CA LEU A 21 25.53 22.29 23.57
C LEU A 21 26.16 23.01 22.37
N ILE A 22 25.88 22.57 21.15
CA ILE A 22 26.38 23.23 19.93
C ILE A 22 25.86 24.67 19.86
N LYS A 23 24.58 24.88 20.15
CA LYS A 23 23.94 26.20 20.14
C LYS A 23 24.53 27.15 21.18
N VAL A 24 24.79 26.66 22.40
CA VAL A 24 25.29 27.49 23.51
C VAL A 24 26.79 27.79 23.39
N VAL A 25 27.61 26.78 23.09
CA VAL A 25 29.08 26.91 23.10
C VAL A 25 29.58 27.56 21.81
N PHE A 26 29.07 27.14 20.66
CA PHE A 26 29.56 27.61 19.35
C PHE A 26 28.70 28.75 18.78
N ARG A 27 27.62 29.16 19.46
CA ARG A 27 26.61 30.12 18.96
C ARG A 27 26.09 29.77 17.56
N LEU A 28 26.14 28.49 17.21
CA LEU A 28 25.78 27.97 15.90
C LEU A 28 24.38 27.37 16.01
N ASP A 29 23.38 28.02 15.42
CA ASP A 29 22.00 27.49 15.42
C ASP A 29 21.85 26.42 14.32
N VAL A 30 22.33 25.22 14.63
CA VAL A 30 22.23 24.08 13.71
C VAL A 30 20.89 23.39 13.93
N PRO A 31 20.02 23.30 12.91
CA PRO A 31 18.76 22.59 13.04
C PRO A 31 19.00 21.07 12.93
N VAL A 32 19.61 20.46 13.96
CA VAL A 32 20.05 19.05 13.97
C VAL A 32 18.93 18.10 13.58
N VAL A 33 17.71 18.28 14.08
CA VAL A 33 16.54 17.46 13.71
C VAL A 33 16.26 17.54 12.20
N ARG A 34 16.33 18.73 11.60
CA ARG A 34 16.12 18.90 10.14
C ARG A 34 17.23 18.24 9.34
N ILE A 35 18.48 18.33 9.81
CA ILE A 35 19.62 17.66 9.17
C ILE A 35 19.46 16.15 9.24
N VAL A 36 19.08 15.60 10.39
CA VAL A 36 18.85 14.16 10.57
C VAL A 36 17.71 13.68 9.66
N ILE A 37 16.57 14.37 9.63
CA ILE A 37 15.45 14.03 8.72
C ILE A 37 15.90 14.10 7.26
N GLY A 38 16.60 15.18 6.86
CA GLY A 38 17.12 15.32 5.51
C GLY A 38 18.07 14.20 5.12
N LEU A 39 18.98 13.83 6.02
CA LEU A 39 19.95 12.76 5.79
C LEU A 39 19.28 11.39 5.68
N VAL A 40 18.23 11.13 6.48
CA VAL A 40 17.38 9.93 6.35
C VAL A 40 16.69 9.87 4.99
N LEU A 41 16.10 10.98 4.53
CA LEU A 41 15.45 11.05 3.22
C LEU A 41 16.45 10.85 2.08
N ILE A 42 17.63 11.45 2.15
CA ILE A 42 18.70 11.26 1.16
C ILE A 42 19.14 9.79 1.14
N LEU A 43 19.37 9.17 2.31
CA LEU A 43 19.76 7.76 2.37
C LEU A 43 18.67 6.86 1.75
N LEU A 44 17.40 7.16 2.01
CA LEU A 44 16.27 6.44 1.45
C LEU A 44 16.19 6.58 -0.08
N GLY A 45 16.39 7.79 -0.60
CA GLY A 45 16.43 8.07 -2.03
C GLY A 45 17.61 7.40 -2.75
N VAL A 46 18.83 7.52 -2.21
CA VAL A 46 20.01 6.83 -2.76
C VAL A 46 19.81 5.31 -2.75
N ARG A 47 19.21 4.78 -1.68
CA ARG A 47 18.92 3.34 -1.58
C ARG A 47 17.88 2.87 -2.60
N MET A 48 16.86 3.68 -2.87
CA MET A 48 15.90 3.39 -3.96
C MET A 48 16.60 3.32 -5.31
N LEU A 49 17.59 4.19 -5.57
CA LEU A 49 18.35 4.20 -6.82
C LEU A 49 19.31 3.00 -6.97
N VAL A 50 19.97 2.61 -5.87
CA VAL A 50 20.98 1.54 -5.90
C VAL A 50 20.35 0.15 -5.93
N GLY A 51 19.08 0.00 -5.51
CA GLY A 51 18.38 -1.28 -5.54
C GLY A 51 19.09 -2.34 -4.69
N GLY A 52 18.94 -2.26 -3.37
CA GLY A 52 19.57 -3.20 -2.44
C GLY A 52 18.56 -3.82 -1.47
N PRO A 53 18.75 -5.09 -1.05
CA PRO A 53 17.84 -5.75 -0.13
C PRO A 53 17.70 -4.92 1.14
N TRP A 54 16.46 -4.72 1.57
CA TRP A 54 16.19 -4.10 2.85
C TRP A 54 16.85 -4.94 3.94
N PHE A 55 17.33 -4.34 5.03
CA PHE A 55 17.97 -5.05 6.14
C PHE A 55 17.05 -6.07 6.86
N PHE A 56 15.87 -6.35 6.30
CA PHE A 56 14.90 -7.33 6.75
C PHE A 56 15.03 -8.58 5.86
N ARG A 57 15.82 -9.55 6.34
CA ARG A 57 15.81 -10.96 5.89
C ARG A 57 14.50 -11.66 6.32
N GLY A 58 13.37 -11.09 5.95
CA GLY A 58 12.11 -11.83 5.86
C GLY A 58 11.77 -11.84 4.38
N GLU A 59 11.54 -13.00 3.80
CA GLU A 59 10.83 -13.01 2.52
C GLU A 59 9.52 -12.25 2.75
N PRO A 60 9.22 -11.19 1.95
CA PRO A 60 7.92 -10.54 2.03
C PRO A 60 6.86 -11.62 1.99
N GLU A 61 5.91 -11.60 2.92
CA GLU A 61 4.82 -12.58 2.88
C GLU A 61 4.16 -12.52 1.50
N GLU A 62 3.64 -13.64 0.99
CA GLU A 62 3.17 -13.72 -0.40
C GLU A 62 2.15 -12.63 -0.76
N ASN A 63 1.45 -12.10 0.24
CA ASN A 63 0.43 -11.06 0.15
C ASN A 63 0.92 -9.61 0.39
N GLU A 64 2.22 -9.39 0.61
CA GLU A 64 2.80 -8.06 0.77
C GLU A 64 3.67 -7.67 -0.44
N VAL A 65 3.45 -6.46 -0.95
CA VAL A 65 4.26 -5.84 -2.02
C VAL A 65 4.89 -4.58 -1.47
N ILE A 66 6.17 -4.66 -1.11
CA ILE A 66 6.89 -3.57 -0.44
C ILE A 66 8.12 -3.17 -1.27
N PHE A 67 8.19 -1.91 -1.72
CA PHE A 67 9.25 -1.39 -2.61
C PHE A 67 9.47 -2.24 -3.89
N ALA A 68 8.40 -2.85 -4.38
CA ALA A 68 8.46 -3.79 -5.50
C ALA A 68 7.27 -3.62 -6.45
N GLU A 69 7.39 -4.26 -7.60
CA GLU A 69 6.27 -4.50 -8.52
C GLU A 69 5.95 -6.00 -8.53
N LYS A 70 4.67 -6.35 -8.34
CA LYS A 70 4.21 -7.75 -8.36
C LYS A 70 2.93 -7.90 -9.18
N PHE A 71 2.81 -9.02 -9.86
CA PHE A 71 1.62 -9.45 -10.58
C PHE A 71 1.04 -10.68 -9.88
N PHE A 72 -0.26 -10.67 -9.64
CA PHE A 72 -1.02 -11.77 -9.04
C PHE A 72 -2.09 -12.23 -10.01
N THR A 73 -2.14 -13.52 -10.29
CA THR A 73 -3.26 -14.14 -11.02
C THR A 73 -4.39 -14.54 -10.06
N GLY A 74 -5.62 -14.63 -10.53
CA GLY A 74 -6.81 -14.94 -9.72
C GLY A 74 -6.69 -16.27 -9.00
N LYS A 75 -5.99 -17.24 -9.60
CA LYS A 75 -5.64 -18.55 -9.02
C LYS A 75 -4.58 -18.47 -7.91
N GLU A 76 -3.63 -17.54 -8.00
CA GLU A 76 -2.60 -17.31 -6.96
C GLU A 76 -3.15 -16.52 -5.76
N ILE A 77 -4.25 -15.80 -5.95
CA ILE A 77 -4.89 -15.02 -4.88
C ILE A 77 -5.62 -15.97 -3.94
N ASN A 78 -4.92 -16.40 -2.88
CA ASN A 78 -5.40 -17.34 -1.88
C ASN A 78 -5.62 -16.71 -0.49
N ARG A 79 -5.22 -15.45 -0.28
CA ARG A 79 -5.44 -14.72 0.96
C ARG A 79 -6.63 -13.78 0.83
N GLU A 80 -7.18 -13.40 1.98
CA GLU A 80 -8.25 -12.41 2.07
C GLU A 80 -7.69 -10.99 2.09
N GLU A 81 -6.43 -10.77 2.48
CA GLU A 81 -5.85 -9.44 2.66
C GLU A 81 -4.49 -9.31 1.97
N TYR A 82 -4.32 -8.23 1.22
CA TYR A 82 -3.09 -7.85 0.53
C TYR A 82 -2.72 -6.40 0.83
N SER A 83 -1.41 -6.14 0.92
CA SER A 83 -0.88 -4.83 1.22
C SER A 83 0.16 -4.39 0.19
N VAL A 84 0.02 -3.17 -0.33
CA VAL A 84 0.94 -2.56 -1.29
C VAL A 84 1.49 -1.27 -0.70
N VAL A 85 2.79 -1.28 -0.38
CA VAL A 85 3.46 -0.21 0.36
C VAL A 85 4.70 0.24 -0.41
N PHE A 86 4.72 1.49 -0.88
CA PHE A 86 5.77 2.01 -1.78
C PHE A 86 5.98 1.14 -3.02
N GLY A 87 4.90 0.58 -3.57
CA GLY A 87 4.98 -0.43 -4.62
C GLY A 87 3.89 -0.33 -5.68
N LYS A 88 3.95 -1.26 -6.62
CA LYS A 88 2.93 -1.43 -7.65
C LYS A 88 2.45 -2.87 -7.66
N ALA A 89 1.15 -3.07 -7.61
CA ALA A 89 0.58 -4.41 -7.70
C ALA A 89 -0.48 -4.49 -8.79
N THR A 90 -0.48 -5.59 -9.52
CA THR A 90 -1.56 -5.92 -10.45
C THR A 90 -2.24 -7.19 -9.97
N PHE A 91 -3.55 -7.12 -9.74
CA PHE A 91 -4.38 -8.27 -9.42
C PHE A 91 -5.24 -8.57 -10.64
N ASP A 92 -4.97 -9.68 -11.29
CA ASP A 92 -5.70 -10.10 -12.48
C ASP A 92 -6.67 -11.20 -12.12
N PHE A 93 -7.96 -10.87 -12.06
CA PHE A 93 -9.04 -11.83 -11.78
C PHE A 93 -9.72 -12.34 -13.05
N THR A 94 -9.18 -12.07 -14.26
CA THR A 94 -9.82 -12.50 -15.51
C THR A 94 -9.75 -14.01 -15.74
N ASP A 95 -8.84 -14.72 -15.05
CA ASP A 95 -8.68 -16.17 -15.10
C ASP A 95 -9.64 -16.94 -14.17
N LEU A 96 -10.58 -16.22 -13.54
CA LEU A 96 -11.68 -16.80 -12.77
C LEU A 96 -12.87 -17.03 -13.69
N ASP A 97 -13.08 -18.28 -14.13
CA ASP A 97 -14.20 -18.64 -15.02
C ASP A 97 -15.53 -18.75 -14.25
N SER A 98 -15.48 -19.19 -13.00
CA SER A 98 -16.64 -19.28 -12.10
C SER A 98 -16.22 -19.38 -10.64
N LEU A 99 -17.13 -19.01 -9.73
CA LEU A 99 -16.93 -19.13 -8.29
C LEU A 99 -17.94 -20.14 -7.73
N SER A 100 -17.44 -21.14 -7.01
CA SER A 100 -18.28 -22.09 -6.26
C SER A 100 -18.75 -21.51 -4.91
N LEU A 101 -17.96 -20.60 -4.34
CA LEU A 101 -18.22 -19.91 -3.08
C LEU A 101 -17.89 -18.41 -3.25
N PRO A 102 -18.54 -17.51 -2.49
CA PRO A 102 -18.15 -16.10 -2.45
C PRO A 102 -16.67 -15.96 -2.07
N LYS A 103 -15.94 -15.14 -2.83
CA LYS A 103 -14.52 -14.85 -2.58
C LYS A 103 -14.39 -13.39 -2.19
N HIS A 104 -13.84 -13.12 -1.01
CA HIS A 104 -13.60 -11.76 -0.52
C HIS A 104 -12.11 -11.46 -0.50
N VAL A 105 -11.74 -10.32 -1.08
CA VAL A 105 -10.36 -9.86 -1.12
C VAL A 105 -10.31 -8.39 -0.75
N LYS A 106 -9.49 -8.07 0.24
CA LYS A 106 -9.16 -6.73 0.69
C LYS A 106 -7.76 -6.38 0.18
N ILE A 107 -7.63 -5.23 -0.48
CA ILE A 107 -6.37 -4.74 -1.04
C ILE A 107 -6.15 -3.31 -0.55
N SER A 108 -5.14 -3.12 0.29
CA SER A 108 -4.78 -1.83 0.86
C SER A 108 -3.51 -1.28 0.21
N THR A 109 -3.57 -0.05 -0.28
CA THR A 109 -2.48 0.64 -0.98
C THR A 109 -2.13 1.93 -0.25
N VAL A 110 -0.99 1.95 0.44
CA VAL A 110 -0.64 3.11 1.29
C VAL A 110 0.11 4.18 0.53
N PHE A 111 1.12 3.80 -0.24
CA PHE A 111 1.90 4.67 -1.13
C PHE A 111 2.19 3.88 -2.39
N GLY A 112 1.41 4.04 -3.45
CA GLY A 112 1.66 3.22 -4.63
C GLY A 112 0.55 3.23 -5.66
N SER A 113 0.60 2.23 -6.53
CA SER A 113 -0.48 2.00 -7.48
C SER A 113 -0.94 0.55 -7.49
N THR A 114 -2.25 0.36 -7.58
CA THR A 114 -2.84 -0.96 -7.73
C THR A 114 -3.74 -0.96 -8.94
N THR A 115 -3.56 -1.95 -9.81
CA THR A 115 -4.48 -2.20 -10.90
C THR A 115 -5.20 -3.51 -10.67
N ILE A 116 -6.52 -3.52 -10.81
CA ILE A 116 -7.33 -4.71 -10.68
C ILE A 116 -8.06 -4.95 -11.99
N PHE A 117 -7.81 -6.11 -12.61
CA PHE A 117 -8.50 -6.54 -13.82
C PHE A 117 -9.61 -7.51 -13.46
N LEU A 118 -10.78 -7.31 -14.07
CA LEU A 118 -11.98 -8.09 -13.85
C LEU A 118 -12.48 -8.67 -15.17
N SER A 119 -12.97 -9.90 -15.13
CA SER A 119 -13.83 -10.47 -16.18
C SER A 119 -15.28 -10.02 -15.97
N ARG A 120 -16.06 -9.96 -17.07
CA ARG A 120 -17.51 -9.73 -17.02
C ARG A 120 -18.30 -10.99 -16.67
N GLU A 121 -17.66 -12.15 -16.68
CA GLU A 121 -18.29 -13.46 -16.44
C GLU A 121 -18.58 -13.70 -14.95
N VAL A 122 -17.78 -13.11 -14.06
CA VAL A 122 -17.93 -13.25 -12.61
C VAL A 122 -18.65 -12.04 -12.03
N PRO A 123 -19.76 -12.23 -11.28
CA PRO A 123 -20.40 -11.16 -10.54
C PRO A 123 -19.44 -10.53 -9.52
N VAL A 124 -19.38 -9.20 -9.47
CA VAL A 124 -18.49 -8.45 -8.60
C VAL A 124 -19.24 -7.43 -7.75
N LYS A 125 -18.79 -7.29 -6.50
CA LYS A 125 -19.15 -6.18 -5.61
C LYS A 125 -17.89 -5.52 -5.10
N ILE A 126 -17.79 -4.22 -5.30
CA ILE A 126 -16.57 -3.46 -5.04
C ILE A 126 -16.89 -2.33 -4.06
N LYS A 127 -16.06 -2.19 -3.03
CA LYS A 127 -16.05 -1.05 -2.13
C LYS A 127 -14.68 -0.37 -2.23
N GLY A 128 -14.67 0.87 -2.70
CA GLY A 128 -13.47 1.70 -2.78
C GLY A 128 -13.45 2.73 -1.66
N GLU A 129 -12.34 2.87 -0.95
CA GLU A 129 -12.13 3.86 0.09
C GLU A 129 -10.84 4.64 -0.18
N SER A 130 -10.91 5.96 -0.10
CA SER A 130 -9.78 6.85 -0.34
C SER A 130 -9.65 7.94 0.72
N VAL A 131 -8.43 8.17 1.19
CA VAL A 131 -8.13 9.24 2.16
C VAL A 131 -7.41 10.43 1.52
N PHE A 132 -6.35 10.22 0.74
CA PHE A 132 -5.60 11.27 0.04
C PHE A 132 -5.14 10.82 -1.35
N ALA A 133 -5.99 10.07 -2.06
CA ALA A 133 -5.64 9.34 -3.27
C ALA A 133 -6.85 9.23 -4.21
N GLY A 134 -6.77 8.39 -5.26
CA GLY A 134 -7.91 8.13 -6.14
C GLY A 134 -8.21 6.64 -6.28
N VAL A 135 -9.46 6.23 -6.07
CA VAL A 135 -9.97 4.91 -6.49
C VAL A 135 -10.87 5.11 -7.69
N ARG A 136 -10.48 4.58 -8.85
CA ARG A 136 -11.32 4.53 -10.05
C ARG A 136 -11.97 3.16 -10.14
N LEU A 137 -13.30 3.15 -10.14
CA LEU A 137 -14.12 1.95 -10.27
C LEU A 137 -14.52 1.71 -11.74
N PRO A 138 -14.97 0.49 -12.08
CA PRO A 138 -15.57 0.21 -13.37
C PRO A 138 -16.78 1.13 -13.62
N GLY A 139 -16.99 1.54 -14.87
CA GLY A 139 -18.06 2.48 -15.23
C GLY A 139 -17.71 3.95 -15.00
N GLY A 140 -16.49 4.27 -14.54
CA GLY A 140 -15.97 5.64 -14.50
C GLY A 140 -16.19 6.39 -13.20
N SER A 141 -16.89 5.79 -12.22
CA SER A 141 -16.98 6.34 -10.86
C SER A 141 -15.59 6.45 -10.25
N THR A 142 -15.29 7.56 -9.59
CA THR A 142 -13.99 7.83 -8.96
C THR A 142 -14.18 8.43 -7.58
N ALA A 143 -13.58 7.85 -6.54
CA ALA A 143 -13.47 8.47 -5.23
C ALA A 143 -12.07 9.05 -5.03
N VAL A 144 -11.99 10.37 -4.88
CA VAL A 144 -10.75 11.09 -4.55
C VAL A 144 -10.62 11.34 -3.03
N PHE A 145 -11.75 11.27 -2.32
CA PHE A 145 -11.85 11.34 -0.87
C PHE A 145 -13.15 10.66 -0.42
N GLY A 146 -13.12 9.86 0.64
CA GLY A 146 -14.28 9.13 1.16
C GLY A 146 -14.45 7.74 0.55
N SER A 147 -15.69 7.25 0.45
CA SER A 147 -15.99 5.90 -0.03
C SER A 147 -16.93 5.91 -1.24
N THR A 148 -16.80 4.87 -2.06
CA THR A 148 -17.66 4.60 -3.21
C THR A 148 -17.89 3.09 -3.32
N SER A 149 -18.98 2.69 -3.95
CA SER A 149 -19.25 1.28 -4.24
C SER A 149 -19.67 1.07 -5.68
N TYR A 150 -19.46 -0.14 -6.17
CA TYR A 150 -19.91 -0.60 -7.48
C TYR A 150 -20.40 -2.04 -7.37
N GLU A 151 -21.48 -2.35 -8.07
CA GLU A 151 -22.03 -3.70 -8.20
C GLU A 151 -22.20 -3.97 -9.70
N SER A 152 -21.76 -5.14 -10.17
CA SER A 152 -21.98 -5.55 -11.55
C SER A 152 -23.44 -5.91 -11.80
N GLU A 153 -23.90 -5.85 -13.06
CA GLU A 153 -25.27 -6.23 -13.44
C GLU A 153 -25.68 -7.65 -12.99
N GLY A 154 -24.73 -8.60 -12.97
CA GLY A 154 -24.97 -9.97 -12.53
C GLY A 154 -24.90 -10.22 -11.01
N PHE A 155 -24.74 -9.16 -10.20
CA PHE A 155 -24.59 -9.30 -8.75
C PHE A 155 -25.89 -9.73 -8.07
N ASP A 156 -25.82 -10.82 -7.32
CA ASP A 156 -26.88 -11.32 -6.43
C ASP A 156 -26.22 -11.74 -5.11
N PRO A 157 -26.63 -11.17 -3.95
CA PRO A 157 -26.02 -11.47 -2.66
C PRO A 157 -26.18 -12.94 -2.21
N VAL A 158 -27.08 -13.70 -2.84
CA VAL A 158 -27.33 -15.12 -2.52
C VAL A 158 -26.50 -16.05 -3.41
N ARG A 159 -25.92 -15.55 -4.51
CA ARG A 159 -25.06 -16.32 -5.42
C ARG A 159 -23.58 -16.07 -5.13
N PRO A 160 -22.67 -16.98 -5.54
CA PRO A 160 -21.24 -16.72 -5.46
C PRO A 160 -20.85 -15.46 -6.25
N TYR A 161 -20.10 -14.57 -5.60
CA TYR A 161 -19.57 -13.33 -6.21
C TYR A 161 -18.16 -13.05 -5.70
N LEU A 162 -17.45 -12.20 -6.43
CA LEU A 162 -16.16 -11.65 -6.02
C LEU A 162 -16.36 -10.31 -5.31
N GLY A 163 -16.14 -10.30 -4.00
CA GLY A 163 -16.16 -9.10 -3.17
C GLY A 163 -14.77 -8.48 -3.08
N ILE A 164 -14.61 -7.24 -3.54
CA ILE A 164 -13.34 -6.50 -3.49
C ILE A 164 -13.50 -5.29 -2.58
N GLN A 165 -12.69 -5.22 -1.53
CA GLN A 165 -12.52 -4.02 -0.73
C GLN A 165 -11.16 -3.41 -1.07
N SER A 166 -11.15 -2.21 -1.64
CA SER A 166 -9.91 -1.52 -2.00
C SER A 166 -9.78 -0.22 -1.22
N GLU A 167 -8.70 -0.11 -0.46
CA GLU A 167 -8.40 1.05 0.37
C GLU A 167 -7.13 1.71 -0.15
N VAL A 168 -7.14 3.03 -0.31
CA VAL A 168 -5.95 3.77 -0.73
C VAL A 168 -5.74 5.03 0.10
N VAL A 169 -4.52 5.18 0.63
CA VAL A 169 -4.15 6.35 1.42
C VAL A 169 -3.47 7.39 0.53
N PHE A 170 -2.36 7.04 -0.13
CA PHE A 170 -1.65 7.89 -1.09
C PHE A 170 -1.34 7.10 -2.37
N GLY A 171 -1.63 7.71 -3.53
CA GLY A 171 -1.44 7.09 -4.84
C GLY A 171 -2.75 6.82 -5.56
N GLY A 172 -2.91 5.63 -6.16
CA GLY A 172 -4.11 5.34 -6.94
C GLY A 172 -4.44 3.86 -7.12
N VAL A 173 -5.73 3.56 -7.14
CA VAL A 173 -6.27 2.26 -7.50
C VAL A 173 -7.10 2.41 -8.76
N ASN A 174 -6.83 1.57 -9.76
CA ASN A 174 -7.60 1.51 -10.99
C ASN A 174 -8.22 0.13 -11.17
N ILE A 175 -9.54 0.05 -11.13
CA ILE A 175 -10.29 -1.19 -11.29
C ILE A 175 -11.05 -1.13 -12.61
N VAL A 176 -10.73 -2.05 -13.53
CA VAL A 176 -11.26 -2.02 -14.88
C VAL A 176 -11.61 -3.42 -15.38
N TYR A 177 -12.61 -3.50 -16.25
CA TYR A 177 -12.86 -4.71 -17.02
C TYR A 177 -11.79 -4.88 -18.10
N ARG A 178 -11.38 -6.12 -18.33
CA ARG A 178 -10.47 -6.51 -19.40
C ARG A 178 -11.10 -7.71 -20.11
N GLU A 179 -11.16 -7.63 -21.44
CA GLU A 179 -11.60 -8.72 -22.33
C GLU A 179 -10.44 -9.66 -22.65
#